data_AF-A0A7H1PZU7-F1
#
_entry.id   AF-A0A7H1PZU7-F1
#
_cell.length_a   1.000
_cell.length_b   1.000
_cell.length_c   1.000
_cell.angle_alpha   90.00
_cell.angle_beta   90.00
_cell.angle_gamma   90.00
#
_symmetry.space_group_name_H-M   'P 1'
#
loop_
_entity.id
_entity.type
_entity.pdbx_description
1 polymer ?
#
loop_
_entity_poly.entity_id
_entity_poly.type
_entity_poly.pdbx_seq_one_letter_code
_entity_poly.pdbx_strand_id
1 'polypeptide(L)'
;MGTREEAVAAAGRWLRTTAYPERADSVVLLPETATWYPYAWTVRFDFREHLDTGDPAQAPFSALVIVPHDGTGAHWSPTHLPAERYLAMRAAQGPRADDPWVRAAAWLRDVYGGLVELAVPPNRQPVYETGAAWLLACRAVPQPGFPEEPMLAASVVVPKDGGTPFHPSPSDPLADVEALAPGTAARRAAGEQLHARGCLVAVHCGIDGIPVTALPWRPFHEAPGW
;
A
#
# COMPACT_ATOMS: atom_id res chain seq x y z
N MET A 1 -3.63 5.83 6.02
CA MET A 1 -3.83 6.71 7.19
C MET A 1 -5.14 6.34 7.86
N GLY A 2 -5.16 5.98 9.14
CA GLY A 2 -6.24 5.21 9.76
C GLY A 2 -7.13 5.97 10.74
N THR A 3 -6.58 6.95 11.47
CA THR A 3 -7.32 7.64 12.55
C THR A 3 -7.54 9.12 12.28
N ARG A 4 -8.50 9.71 13.00
CA ARG A 4 -8.77 11.14 12.98
C ARG A 4 -7.55 11.93 13.44
N GLU A 5 -6.86 11.45 14.48
CA GLU A 5 -5.68 12.07 15.06
C GLU A 5 -4.52 12.10 14.06
N GLU A 6 -4.31 11.00 13.33
CA GLU A 6 -3.30 10.93 12.26
C GLU A 6 -3.61 11.92 11.14
N ALA A 7 -4.87 12.03 10.73
CA ALA A 7 -5.31 12.95 9.70
C ALA A 7 -5.11 14.42 10.11
N VAL A 8 -5.50 14.76 11.33
CA VAL A 8 -5.30 16.09 11.91
C VAL A 8 -3.80 16.41 11.99
N ALA A 9 -2.99 15.47 12.47
CA ALA A 9 -1.54 15.66 12.52
C ALA A 9 -0.93 15.84 11.12
N ALA A 10 -1.38 15.09 10.12
CA ALA A 10 -0.93 15.22 8.74
C ALA A 10 -1.33 16.56 8.11
N ALA A 11 -2.57 17.00 8.30
CA ALA A 11 -3.03 18.33 7.87
C ALA A 11 -2.19 19.43 8.51
N GLY A 12 -1.93 19.32 9.82
CA GLY A 12 -1.13 20.30 10.57
C GLY A 12 0.31 20.38 10.12
N ARG A 13 0.94 19.24 9.78
CA ARG A 13 2.28 19.23 9.20
C ARG A 13 2.28 19.96 7.86
N TRP A 14 1.37 19.58 6.96
CA TRP A 14 1.31 20.17 5.62
C TRP A 14 1.04 21.68 5.64
N LEU A 15 0.11 22.14 6.49
CA LEU A 15 -0.18 23.57 6.65
C LEU A 15 1.06 24.34 7.12
N ARG A 16 1.80 23.82 8.09
CA ARG A 16 2.95 24.51 8.69
C ARG A 16 4.24 24.44 7.89
N THR A 17 4.40 23.45 7.01
CA THR A 17 5.64 23.28 6.25
C THR A 17 5.50 23.65 4.78
N THR A 18 4.29 23.58 4.24
CA THR A 18 4.04 23.71 2.80
C THR A 18 3.12 24.87 2.49
N ALA A 19 1.96 24.95 3.17
CA ALA A 19 0.92 25.89 2.77
C ALA A 19 1.09 27.30 3.36
N TYR A 20 1.52 27.39 4.61
CA TYR A 20 1.75 28.63 5.37
C TYR A 20 2.97 28.52 6.29
N PRO A 21 4.18 28.27 5.75
CA PRO A 21 5.40 28.19 6.56
C PRO A 21 5.70 29.46 7.35
N GLU A 22 5.35 30.63 6.82
CA GLU A 22 5.53 31.93 7.43
C GLU A 22 4.52 32.22 8.56
N ARG A 23 3.44 31.44 8.66
CA ARG A 23 2.41 31.54 9.71
C ARG A 23 2.25 30.24 10.50
N ALA A 24 3.28 29.41 10.57
CA ALA A 24 3.21 28.08 11.16
C ALA A 24 2.64 28.07 12.60
N ASP A 25 3.03 29.07 13.41
CA ASP A 25 2.59 29.22 14.80
C ASP A 25 1.15 29.73 14.95
N SER A 26 0.60 30.34 13.90
CA SER A 26 -0.78 30.84 13.86
C SER A 26 -1.78 29.75 13.46
N VAL A 27 -1.34 28.67 12.81
CA VAL A 27 -2.24 27.58 12.38
C VAL A 27 -2.87 26.87 13.59
N VAL A 28 -4.19 26.99 13.72
CA VAL A 28 -5.03 26.28 14.69
C VAL A 28 -5.91 25.28 13.95
N LEU A 29 -5.69 23.98 14.17
CA LEU A 29 -6.58 22.95 13.63
C LEU A 29 -7.84 22.85 14.47
N LEU A 30 -8.93 22.44 13.83
CA LEU A 30 -10.24 22.22 14.46
C LEU A 30 -10.59 20.74 14.36
N PRO A 31 -10.03 19.86 15.22
CA PRO A 31 -10.15 18.42 15.06
C PRO A 31 -11.60 17.94 14.99
N GLU A 32 -12.52 18.58 15.72
CA GLU A 32 -13.96 18.27 15.78
C GLU A 32 -14.69 18.42 14.45
N THR A 33 -14.11 19.18 13.53
CA THR A 33 -14.63 19.32 12.17
C THR A 33 -14.17 18.18 11.25
N ALA A 34 -13.27 17.31 11.74
CA ALA A 34 -12.71 16.25 10.94
C ALA A 34 -13.78 15.22 10.56
N THR A 35 -14.03 15.08 9.26
CA THR A 35 -15.06 14.19 8.72
C THR A 35 -14.41 13.16 7.83
N TRP A 36 -14.79 11.89 8.03
CA TRP A 36 -14.30 10.78 7.22
C TRP A 36 -15.11 10.67 5.92
N TYR A 37 -14.42 10.51 4.80
CA TYR A 37 -14.99 10.13 3.51
C TYR A 37 -14.23 8.94 2.93
N PRO A 38 -14.81 8.17 1.99
CA PRO A 38 -14.14 7.00 1.40
C PRO A 38 -12.77 7.30 0.76
N TYR A 39 -12.56 8.51 0.23
CA TYR A 39 -11.28 8.91 -0.36
C TYR A 39 -10.28 9.48 0.66
N ALA A 40 -10.76 10.23 1.65
CA ALA A 40 -9.92 11.08 2.50
C ALA A 40 -10.62 11.47 3.80
N TRP A 41 -9.84 11.96 4.77
CA TRP A 41 -10.37 12.84 5.80
C TRP A 41 -10.44 14.28 5.29
N THR A 42 -11.46 15.03 5.73
CA THR A 42 -11.45 16.49 5.65
C THR A 42 -11.11 17.06 7.01
N VAL A 43 -10.28 18.09 7.09
CA VAL A 43 -9.91 18.76 8.35
C VAL A 43 -10.02 20.26 8.15
N ARG A 44 -10.72 20.97 9.04
CA ARG A 44 -10.70 22.44 9.04
C ARG A 44 -9.60 22.99 9.92
N PHE A 45 -9.17 24.19 9.59
CA PHE A 45 -8.27 24.99 10.40
C PHE A 45 -8.69 26.46 10.32
N ASP A 46 -8.12 27.25 11.22
CA ASP A 46 -8.18 28.69 11.20
C ASP A 46 -6.83 29.28 11.64
N PHE A 47 -6.69 30.60 11.54
CA PHE A 47 -5.57 31.33 12.09
C PHE A 47 -5.91 31.87 13.47
N ARG A 48 -4.95 31.82 14.40
CA ARG A 48 -5.13 32.29 15.77
C ARG A 48 -5.62 33.73 15.82
N GLU A 49 -5.07 34.61 14.97
CA GLU A 49 -5.48 36.01 14.94
C GLU A 49 -6.95 36.17 14.56
N HIS A 50 -7.47 35.36 13.64
CA HIS A 50 -8.89 35.39 13.29
C HIS A 50 -9.77 34.87 14.43
N LEU A 51 -9.38 33.77 15.09
CA LEU A 51 -10.13 33.23 16.22
C LEU A 51 -10.19 34.20 17.41
N ASP A 52 -9.08 34.90 17.68
CA ASP A 52 -8.98 35.82 18.81
C ASP A 52 -9.71 37.15 18.56
N THR A 53 -9.73 37.64 17.32
CA THR A 53 -10.25 38.98 16.98
C THR A 53 -11.60 38.98 16.28
N GLY A 54 -11.94 37.88 15.59
CA GLY A 54 -13.11 37.81 14.70
C GLY A 54 -12.98 38.64 13.41
N ASP A 55 -11.80 39.20 13.10
CA ASP A 55 -11.58 39.98 11.88
C ASP A 55 -11.58 39.08 10.63
N PRO A 56 -12.55 39.21 9.71
CA PRO A 56 -12.62 38.39 8.52
C PRO A 56 -11.40 38.53 7.59
N ALA A 57 -10.66 39.63 7.67
CA ALA A 57 -9.44 39.83 6.88
C ALA A 57 -8.28 38.92 7.34
N GLN A 58 -8.35 38.39 8.57
CA GLN A 58 -7.38 37.46 9.13
C GLN A 58 -7.71 35.99 8.84
N ALA A 59 -8.91 35.69 8.34
CA ALA A 59 -9.37 34.34 8.06
C ALA A 59 -8.60 33.71 6.88
N PRO A 60 -8.39 32.38 6.88
CA PRO A 60 -7.83 31.70 5.73
C PRO A 60 -8.80 31.76 4.54
N PHE A 61 -8.28 32.02 3.34
CA PHE A 61 -9.08 32.02 2.12
C PHE A 61 -9.77 30.66 1.88
N SER A 62 -9.04 29.56 2.14
CA SER A 62 -9.60 28.22 2.18
C SER A 62 -9.28 27.60 3.53
N ALA A 63 -10.34 27.25 4.28
CA ALA A 63 -10.24 26.69 5.62
C ALA A 63 -10.28 25.15 5.65
N LEU A 64 -10.37 24.49 4.48
CA LEU A 64 -10.60 23.04 4.39
C LEU A 64 -9.42 22.32 3.72
N VAL A 65 -8.81 21.40 4.46
CA VAL A 65 -7.73 20.54 4.00
C VAL A 65 -8.28 19.13 3.74
N ILE A 66 -7.91 18.55 2.61
CA ILE A 66 -8.18 17.16 2.26
C ILE A 66 -6.93 16.34 2.59
N VAL A 67 -7.10 15.23 3.32
CA VAL A 67 -6.02 14.32 3.68
C VAL A 67 -6.35 12.91 3.20
N PRO A 68 -5.86 12.52 2.01
CA PRO A 68 -6.13 11.22 1.40
C PRO A 68 -5.69 10.05 2.28
N HIS A 69 -6.49 8.97 2.27
CA HIS A 69 -6.16 7.75 3.01
C HIS A 69 -4.98 6.99 2.40
N ASP A 70 -4.75 7.19 1.10
CA ASP A 70 -3.76 6.51 0.24
C ASP A 70 -2.33 7.08 0.35
N GLY A 71 -2.13 8.14 1.13
CA GLY A 71 -0.81 8.73 1.35
C GLY A 71 -0.33 9.70 0.25
N THR A 72 -1.17 10.04 -0.74
CA THR A 72 -0.83 11.02 -1.80
C THR A 72 -0.55 12.45 -1.30
N GLY A 73 -0.72 12.70 -0.01
CA GLY A 73 -0.38 13.96 0.66
C GLY A 73 -1.59 14.88 0.84
N ALA A 74 -1.56 15.64 1.94
CA ALA A 74 -2.60 16.62 2.21
C ALA A 74 -2.59 17.74 1.15
N HIS A 75 -3.76 18.26 0.81
CA HIS A 75 -3.91 19.32 -0.19
C HIS A 75 -5.17 20.15 0.05
N TRP A 76 -5.25 21.28 -0.66
CA TRP A 76 -6.44 22.13 -0.63
C TRP A 76 -7.66 21.45 -1.24
N SER A 77 -8.82 21.66 -0.63
CA SER A 77 -10.07 21.44 -1.37
C SER A 77 -10.11 22.36 -2.59
N PRO A 78 -10.55 21.88 -3.77
CA PRO A 78 -10.83 22.75 -4.89
C PRO A 78 -11.86 23.81 -4.49
N THR A 79 -11.62 25.08 -4.82
CA THR A 79 -12.53 26.18 -4.46
C THR A 79 -13.70 26.34 -5.43
N HIS A 80 -13.56 25.82 -6.65
CA HIS A 80 -14.60 25.87 -7.68
C HIS A 80 -15.61 24.71 -7.60
N LEU A 81 -15.42 23.76 -6.67
CA LEU A 81 -16.24 22.55 -6.55
C LEU A 81 -16.56 22.29 -5.07
N PRO A 82 -17.82 21.95 -4.71
CA PRO A 82 -18.13 21.54 -3.35
C PRO A 82 -17.27 20.34 -2.92
N ALA A 83 -16.70 20.40 -1.72
CA ALA A 83 -15.76 19.40 -1.23
C ALA A 83 -16.33 17.98 -1.27
N GLU A 84 -17.58 17.78 -0.87
CA GLU A 84 -18.27 16.49 -0.93
C GLU A 84 -18.31 15.91 -2.34
N ARG A 85 -18.57 16.76 -3.35
CA ARG A 85 -18.60 16.34 -4.76
C ARG A 85 -17.20 15.99 -5.26
N TYR A 86 -16.18 16.75 -4.86
CA TYR A 86 -14.79 16.40 -5.15
C TYR A 86 -14.41 15.03 -4.57
N LEU A 87 -14.70 14.82 -3.28
CA LEU A 87 -14.41 13.58 -2.56
C LEU A 87 -15.13 12.38 -3.18
N ALA A 88 -16.39 12.54 -3.56
CA ALA A 88 -17.17 11.51 -4.26
C ALA A 88 -16.57 11.18 -5.64
N MET A 89 -16.18 12.20 -6.42
CA MET A 89 -15.53 12.00 -7.72
C MET A 89 -14.17 11.28 -7.58
N ARG A 90 -13.40 11.61 -6.54
CA ARG A 90 -12.13 10.94 -6.24
C ARG A 90 -12.32 9.50 -5.78
N ALA A 91 -13.30 9.25 -4.93
CA ALA A 91 -13.64 7.89 -4.52
C ALA A 91 -14.10 7.04 -5.73
N ALA A 92 -14.87 7.63 -6.64
CA ALA A 92 -15.37 6.97 -7.85
C ALA A 92 -14.31 6.72 -8.93
N GLN A 93 -13.19 7.46 -8.92
CA GLN A 93 -12.06 7.22 -9.82
C GLN A 93 -11.35 5.89 -9.52
N GLY A 94 -11.68 5.23 -8.39
CA GLY A 94 -11.04 4.01 -7.94
C GLY A 94 -9.55 4.23 -7.62
N PRO A 95 -8.90 3.24 -7.02
CA PRO A 95 -7.45 3.24 -6.94
C PRO A 95 -6.85 3.29 -8.36
N ARG A 96 -5.80 4.11 -8.56
CA ARG A 96 -5.09 4.21 -9.86
C ARG A 96 -4.65 2.82 -10.31
N ALA A 97 -4.56 2.60 -11.62
CA ALA A 97 -3.99 1.36 -12.19
C ALA A 97 -2.57 1.06 -11.66
N ASP A 98 -1.85 2.08 -11.19
CA ASP A 98 -0.53 1.98 -10.57
C ASP A 98 -0.56 1.67 -9.06
N ASP A 99 -1.75 1.56 -8.42
CA ASP A 99 -1.87 1.17 -7.01
C ASP A 99 -1.37 -0.28 -6.85
N PRO A 100 -0.33 -0.52 -6.03
CA PRO A 100 0.23 -1.85 -5.85
C PRO A 100 -0.78 -2.87 -5.34
N TRP A 101 -1.75 -2.44 -4.52
CA TRP A 101 -2.78 -3.33 -3.98
C TRP A 101 -3.75 -3.80 -5.07
N VAL A 102 -4.09 -2.93 -6.03
CA VAL A 102 -4.92 -3.31 -7.18
C VAL A 102 -4.18 -4.28 -8.07
N ARG A 103 -2.92 -3.98 -8.38
CA ARG A 103 -2.08 -4.81 -9.25
C ARG A 103 -1.85 -6.18 -8.64
N ALA A 104 -1.53 -6.25 -7.35
CA ALA A 104 -1.37 -7.53 -6.66
C ALA A 104 -2.69 -8.30 -6.57
N ALA A 105 -3.81 -7.65 -6.26
CA ALA A 105 -5.11 -8.33 -6.20
C ALA A 105 -5.55 -8.87 -7.57
N ALA A 106 -5.31 -8.13 -8.65
CA ALA A 106 -5.57 -8.58 -10.01
C ALA A 106 -4.69 -9.78 -10.38
N TRP A 107 -3.40 -9.71 -10.10
CA TRP A 107 -2.46 -10.80 -10.35
C TRP A 107 -2.79 -12.05 -9.53
N LEU A 108 -3.11 -11.91 -8.24
CA LEU A 108 -3.53 -13.03 -7.40
C LEU A 108 -4.81 -13.68 -7.92
N ARG A 109 -5.78 -12.89 -8.40
CA ARG A 109 -7.00 -13.44 -9.00
C ARG A 109 -6.70 -14.23 -10.28
N ASP A 110 -5.81 -13.73 -11.12
CA ASP A 110 -5.39 -14.40 -12.35
C ASP A 110 -4.65 -15.71 -12.06
N VAL A 111 -3.70 -15.69 -11.13
CA VAL A 111 -2.90 -16.85 -10.74
C VAL A 111 -3.71 -17.89 -9.97
N TYR A 112 -4.51 -17.46 -8.99
CA TYR A 112 -5.18 -18.37 -8.03
C TYR A 112 -6.67 -18.59 -8.28
N GLY A 113 -7.27 -17.93 -9.27
CA GLY A 113 -8.70 -18.04 -9.54
C GLY A 113 -9.60 -17.57 -8.39
N GLY A 114 -9.09 -16.72 -7.49
CA GLY A 114 -9.83 -16.21 -6.33
C GLY A 114 -9.66 -16.99 -5.02
N LEU A 115 -8.78 -18.00 -4.98
CA LEU A 115 -8.48 -18.76 -3.75
C LEU A 115 -7.50 -18.05 -2.79
N VAL A 116 -6.87 -16.97 -3.26
CA VAL A 116 -5.90 -16.18 -2.49
C VAL A 116 -6.27 -14.71 -2.58
N GLU A 117 -6.16 -14.02 -1.45
CA GLU A 117 -6.43 -12.59 -1.32
C GLU A 117 -5.28 -11.86 -0.61
N LEU A 118 -5.26 -10.53 -0.72
CA LEU A 118 -4.30 -9.72 0.03
C LEU A 118 -4.68 -9.69 1.51
N ALA A 119 -3.68 -9.87 2.38
CA ALA A 119 -3.82 -9.62 3.80
C ALA A 119 -3.64 -8.11 4.03
N VAL A 120 -4.73 -7.35 3.87
CA VAL A 120 -4.69 -5.87 3.93
C VAL A 120 -4.71 -5.41 5.39
N PRO A 121 -3.63 -4.82 5.93
CA PRO A 121 -3.66 -4.23 7.26
C PRO A 121 -4.50 -2.93 7.26
N PRO A 122 -5.02 -2.48 8.43
CA PRO A 122 -5.87 -1.28 8.50
C PRO A 122 -5.24 -0.01 7.90
N ASN A 123 -3.92 0.10 7.94
CA ASN A 123 -3.17 1.24 7.39
C ASN A 123 -2.72 1.05 5.93
N ARG A 124 -3.00 -0.11 5.31
CA ARG A 124 -2.51 -0.52 3.97
C ARG A 124 -1.00 -0.39 3.80
N GLN A 125 -0.24 -0.54 4.89
CA GLN A 125 1.20 -0.50 4.84
C GLN A 125 1.74 -1.79 4.19
N PRO A 126 2.66 -1.69 3.21
CA PRO A 126 3.33 -2.87 2.67
C PRO A 126 4.17 -3.55 3.76
N VAL A 127 4.42 -4.85 3.62
CA VAL A 127 5.33 -5.60 4.49
C VAL A 127 6.74 -5.03 4.41
N TYR A 128 7.15 -4.67 3.19
CA TYR A 128 8.43 -4.03 2.90
C TYR A 128 8.32 -3.16 1.65
N GLU A 129 9.09 -2.10 1.55
CA GLU A 129 9.09 -1.20 0.39
C GLU A 129 10.49 -0.69 0.11
N THR A 130 10.89 -0.73 -1.16
CA THR A 130 12.11 -0.09 -1.66
C THR A 130 11.76 1.01 -2.66
N GLY A 131 12.78 1.70 -3.19
CA GLY A 131 12.58 2.64 -4.30
C GLY A 131 12.03 1.98 -5.57
N ALA A 132 12.09 0.65 -5.70
CA ALA A 132 11.77 -0.07 -6.93
C ALA A 132 10.62 -1.07 -6.84
N ALA A 133 10.23 -1.52 -5.64
CA ALA A 133 9.11 -2.44 -5.48
C ALA A 133 8.42 -2.33 -4.11
N TRP A 134 7.20 -2.87 -4.04
CA TRP A 134 6.48 -3.14 -2.80
C TRP A 134 6.42 -4.65 -2.55
N LEU A 135 6.52 -5.07 -1.30
CA LEU A 135 6.22 -6.43 -0.85
C LEU A 135 4.92 -6.39 -0.05
N LEU A 136 3.90 -7.12 -0.51
CA LEU A 136 2.58 -7.19 0.12
C LEU A 136 2.35 -8.60 0.68
N ALA A 137 1.65 -8.70 1.81
CA ALA A 137 1.21 -9.97 2.35
C ALA A 137 -0.05 -10.47 1.64
N CYS A 138 -0.14 -11.77 1.43
CA CYS A 138 -1.34 -12.44 0.93
C CYS A 138 -1.63 -13.70 1.76
N ARG A 139 -2.87 -14.19 1.67
CA ARG A 139 -3.34 -15.36 2.41
C ARG A 139 -4.34 -16.14 1.58
N ALA A 140 -4.46 -17.44 1.88
CA ALA A 140 -5.57 -18.23 1.39
C ALA A 140 -6.91 -17.66 1.89
N VAL A 141 -7.93 -17.68 1.04
CA VAL A 141 -9.31 -17.38 1.44
C VAL A 141 -9.81 -18.55 2.29
N PRO A 142 -10.36 -18.30 3.51
CA PRO A 142 -10.88 -19.36 4.36
C PRO A 142 -11.87 -20.27 3.62
N GLN A 143 -11.64 -21.58 3.70
CA GLN A 143 -12.52 -22.58 3.09
C GLN A 143 -13.31 -23.33 4.17
N PRO A 144 -14.53 -23.82 3.88
CA PRO A 144 -15.23 -24.73 4.78
C PRO A 144 -14.35 -25.93 5.15
N GLY A 145 -14.09 -26.13 6.45
CA GLY A 145 -13.21 -27.18 6.96
C GLY A 145 -11.73 -26.80 7.08
N PHE A 146 -11.31 -25.67 6.50
CA PHE A 146 -9.93 -25.17 6.51
C PHE A 146 -9.92 -23.63 6.69
N PRO A 147 -10.26 -23.14 7.90
CA PRO A 147 -10.48 -21.70 8.13
C PRO A 147 -9.19 -20.88 8.26
N GLU A 148 -8.06 -21.51 8.59
CA GLU A 148 -6.75 -20.86 8.82
C GLU A 148 -5.63 -21.61 8.09
N GLU A 149 -5.79 -21.81 6.78
CA GLU A 149 -4.81 -22.57 6.01
C GLU A 149 -3.51 -21.75 5.80
N PRO A 150 -2.34 -22.26 6.21
CA PRO A 150 -1.07 -21.62 5.92
C PRO A 150 -0.77 -21.72 4.42
N MET A 151 -0.28 -20.63 3.85
CA MET A 151 0.07 -20.53 2.43
C MET A 151 1.59 -20.52 2.28
N LEU A 152 2.14 -21.33 1.38
CA LEU A 152 3.58 -21.40 1.13
C LEU A 152 4.09 -20.07 0.52
N ALA A 153 3.33 -19.51 -0.41
CA ALA A 153 3.67 -18.25 -1.08
C ALA A 153 2.92 -17.03 -0.51
N ALA A 154 2.97 -16.83 0.82
CA ALA A 154 2.21 -15.80 1.56
C ALA A 154 2.62 -14.32 1.32
N SER A 155 3.36 -14.02 0.24
CA SER A 155 3.74 -12.65 -0.11
C SER A 155 3.89 -12.44 -1.62
N VAL A 156 3.66 -11.21 -2.07
CA VAL A 156 3.72 -10.81 -3.48
C VAL A 156 4.58 -9.56 -3.62
N VAL A 157 5.55 -9.60 -4.53
CA VAL A 157 6.33 -8.43 -4.95
C VAL A 157 5.60 -7.74 -6.09
N VAL A 158 5.45 -6.41 -5.98
CA VAL A 158 4.87 -5.54 -7.00
C VAL A 158 5.91 -4.53 -7.47
N PRO A 159 6.44 -4.64 -8.69
CA PRO A 159 7.42 -3.68 -9.23
C PRO A 159 6.81 -2.28 -9.47
N LYS A 160 7.51 -1.20 -9.10
CA LYS A 160 7.06 0.19 -9.30
C LYS A 160 7.13 0.65 -10.75
N ASP A 161 7.96 0.00 -11.56
CA ASP A 161 8.16 0.28 -12.99
C ASP A 161 7.05 -0.25 -13.91
N GLY A 162 6.00 -0.86 -13.32
CA GLY A 162 4.91 -1.48 -14.07
C GLY A 162 5.13 -2.96 -14.40
N GLY A 163 6.26 -3.55 -13.98
CA GLY A 163 6.53 -4.98 -14.16
C GLY A 163 5.46 -5.91 -13.57
N THR A 164 5.42 -7.16 -14.04
CA THR A 164 4.42 -8.14 -13.56
C THR A 164 4.72 -8.52 -12.11
N PRO A 165 3.70 -8.55 -11.21
CA PRO A 165 3.89 -9.05 -9.86
C PRO A 165 4.38 -10.51 -9.82
N PHE A 166 5.06 -10.90 -8.75
CA PHE A 166 5.57 -12.26 -8.59
C PHE A 166 5.75 -12.66 -7.13
N HIS A 167 5.81 -13.96 -6.85
CA HIS A 167 6.21 -14.46 -5.53
C HIS A 167 7.73 -14.39 -5.35
N PRO A 168 8.23 -13.78 -4.26
CA PRO A 168 9.66 -13.74 -3.99
C PRO A 168 10.21 -15.14 -3.67
N SER A 169 11.53 -15.28 -3.69
CA SER A 169 12.21 -16.51 -3.29
C SER A 169 11.92 -16.81 -1.82
N PRO A 170 11.52 -18.05 -1.46
CA PRO A 170 11.30 -18.41 -0.07
C PRO A 170 12.59 -18.43 0.77
N SER A 171 13.76 -18.60 0.12
CA SER A 171 15.05 -18.65 0.82
C SER A 171 15.59 -17.28 1.22
N ASP A 172 15.23 -16.23 0.47
CA ASP A 172 15.68 -14.86 0.69
C ASP A 172 14.72 -13.86 0.00
N PRO A 173 13.54 -13.61 0.59
CA PRO A 173 12.49 -12.86 -0.08
C PRO A 173 12.80 -11.36 -0.22
N LEU A 174 13.66 -10.80 0.63
CA LEU A 174 14.00 -9.37 0.62
C LEU A 174 15.04 -9.05 -0.45
N ALA A 175 15.99 -9.95 -0.71
CA ALA A 175 16.97 -9.77 -1.79
C ALA A 175 16.31 -9.54 -3.16
N ASP A 176 15.10 -10.05 -3.37
CA ASP A 176 14.34 -9.87 -4.61
C ASP A 176 13.73 -8.49 -4.74
N VAL A 177 13.37 -7.88 -3.61
CA VAL A 177 12.81 -6.53 -3.56
C VAL A 177 13.93 -5.49 -3.65
N GLU A 178 15.11 -5.81 -3.09
CA GLU A 178 16.31 -4.98 -3.13
C GLU A 178 17.00 -5.02 -4.49
N ALA A 179 17.09 -6.19 -5.14
CA ALA A 179 17.75 -6.34 -6.44
C ALA A 179 17.04 -5.59 -7.58
N LEU A 180 15.76 -5.24 -7.41
CA LEU A 180 15.01 -4.42 -8.35
C LEU A 180 15.41 -2.94 -8.32
N ALA A 181 16.31 -2.51 -7.42
CA ALA A 181 16.78 -1.13 -7.33
C ALA A 181 17.21 -0.55 -8.70
N PRO A 182 17.00 0.77 -8.94
CA PRO A 182 17.36 1.38 -10.21
C PRO A 182 18.85 1.24 -10.49
N GLY A 183 19.21 0.54 -11.56
CA GLY A 183 20.61 0.35 -11.99
C GLY A 183 21.16 -1.07 -11.90
N THR A 184 20.42 -2.06 -11.37
CA THR A 184 20.85 -3.48 -11.33
C THR A 184 20.15 -4.37 -12.36
N ALA A 185 19.64 -3.79 -13.45
CA ALA A 185 19.04 -4.52 -14.57
C ALA A 185 20.09 -5.20 -15.47
N ALA A 186 20.93 -6.11 -14.94
CA ALA A 186 21.80 -6.96 -15.76
C ALA A 186 22.43 -8.15 -15.01
N ARG A 187 21.63 -9.06 -14.45
CA ARG A 187 21.93 -10.51 -14.42
C ARG A 187 20.86 -11.23 -13.64
N ARG A 188 20.26 -12.28 -14.23
CA ARG A 188 20.01 -13.57 -13.55
C ARG A 188 19.34 -14.54 -14.53
N ALA A 189 20.18 -15.05 -15.42
CA ALA A 189 20.15 -16.44 -15.85
C ALA A 189 21.44 -17.08 -15.30
N ALA A 190 21.38 -18.37 -14.94
CA ALA A 190 22.46 -19.22 -14.40
C ALA A 190 22.64 -19.25 -12.86
N GLY A 191 22.02 -20.23 -12.21
CA GLY A 191 22.72 -21.50 -11.97
C GLY A 191 23.42 -21.75 -10.63
N GLU A 192 23.65 -20.76 -9.76
CA GLU A 192 24.46 -21.01 -8.54
C GLU A 192 23.69 -20.94 -7.21
N GLN A 193 22.41 -20.57 -7.23
CA GLN A 193 21.49 -20.80 -6.14
C GLN A 193 20.18 -21.28 -6.75
N LEU A 194 19.64 -22.41 -6.27
CA LEU A 194 18.30 -22.88 -6.62
C LEU A 194 17.27 -21.88 -6.06
N HIS A 195 17.09 -20.75 -6.75
CA HIS A 195 16.02 -19.78 -6.49
C HIS A 195 14.75 -20.34 -7.09
N ALA A 196 14.20 -21.35 -6.42
CA ALA A 196 12.98 -22.05 -6.77
C ALA A 196 11.75 -21.17 -6.47
N ARG A 197 11.62 -20.02 -7.14
CA ARG A 197 10.46 -19.13 -7.01
C ARG A 197 9.25 -19.76 -7.65
N GLY A 198 8.14 -19.80 -6.93
CA GLY A 198 6.97 -20.54 -7.41
C GLY A 198 7.38 -21.94 -7.85
N CYS A 199 8.17 -22.63 -7.04
CA CYS A 199 8.55 -24.02 -7.24
C CYS A 199 8.50 -24.75 -5.90
N LEU A 200 8.06 -26.00 -5.93
CA LEU A 200 8.19 -26.89 -4.78
C LEU A 200 9.57 -27.54 -4.83
N VAL A 201 10.34 -27.43 -3.75
CA VAL A 201 11.56 -28.20 -3.57
C VAL A 201 11.18 -29.50 -2.85
N ALA A 202 11.25 -30.62 -3.57
CA ALA A 202 11.11 -31.93 -2.94
C ALA A 202 12.36 -32.22 -2.10
N VAL A 203 12.26 -32.07 -0.78
CA VAL A 203 13.34 -32.39 0.16
C VAL A 203 13.35 -33.89 0.44
N HIS A 204 13.84 -34.69 -0.51
CA HIS A 204 14.36 -36.02 -0.20
C HIS A 204 15.32 -36.55 -1.26
N CYS A 205 16.59 -36.15 -1.22
CA CYS A 205 17.64 -36.86 -1.99
C CYS A 205 19.07 -36.69 -1.45
N GLY A 206 19.25 -36.17 -0.23
CA GLY A 206 20.58 -36.00 0.37
C GLY A 206 21.27 -37.29 0.84
N ILE A 207 20.57 -38.43 0.85
CA ILE A 207 21.12 -39.70 1.34
C ILE A 207 21.91 -40.45 0.23
N ASP A 208 21.57 -40.27 -1.05
CA ASP A 208 22.13 -41.07 -2.17
C ASP A 208 22.74 -40.23 -3.32
N GLY A 209 22.94 -38.91 -3.15
CA GLY A 209 23.59 -38.08 -4.17
C GLY A 209 22.76 -37.84 -5.44
N ILE A 210 21.43 -37.98 -5.37
CA ILE A 210 20.53 -37.75 -6.51
C ILE A 210 20.33 -36.24 -6.72
N PRO A 211 20.41 -35.73 -7.97
CA PRO A 211 20.20 -34.32 -8.26
C PRO A 211 18.81 -33.82 -7.84
N VAL A 212 18.77 -32.71 -7.11
CA VAL A 212 17.52 -32.02 -6.76
C VAL A 212 17.04 -31.24 -7.99
N THR A 213 15.76 -31.39 -8.33
CA THR A 213 15.10 -30.59 -9.38
C THR A 213 13.94 -29.83 -8.75
N ALA A 214 13.92 -28.50 -8.93
CA ALA A 214 12.76 -27.68 -8.58
C ALA A 214 11.60 -28.00 -9.54
N LEU A 215 10.47 -28.44 -9.01
CA LEU A 215 9.26 -28.63 -9.81
C LEU A 215 8.46 -27.33 -9.86
N PRO A 216 7.91 -26.93 -11.01
CA PRO A 216 7.06 -25.76 -11.10
C PRO A 216 5.90 -25.87 -10.10
N TRP A 217 5.78 -24.88 -9.24
CA TRP A 217 4.64 -24.77 -8.35
C TRP A 217 3.42 -24.40 -9.21
N ARG A 218 2.26 -24.87 -8.77
CA ARG A 218 0.97 -24.51 -9.35
C ARG A 218 0.05 -24.06 -8.22
N PRO A 219 -0.95 -23.23 -8.52
CA PRO A 219 -1.92 -22.77 -7.51
C PRO A 219 -2.57 -23.90 -6.70
N PHE A 220 -2.81 -25.06 -7.32
CA PHE A 220 -3.39 -26.22 -6.62
C PHE A 220 -2.48 -26.82 -5.54
N HIS A 221 -1.17 -26.52 -5.55
CA HIS A 221 -0.25 -26.94 -4.49
C HIS A 221 -0.46 -26.18 -3.17
N GLU A 222 -1.24 -25.09 -3.18
CA GLU A 222 -1.70 -24.41 -1.96
C GLU A 222 -3.05 -24.97 -1.45
N ALA A 223 -3.61 -25.99 -2.10
CA ALA A 223 -4.87 -26.58 -1.66
C ALA A 223 -4.68 -27.22 -0.26
N PRO A 224 -5.64 -27.05 0.66
CA PRO A 224 -5.53 -27.61 2.00
C PRO A 224 -5.26 -29.12 2.03
N GLY A 225 -4.42 -29.57 2.96
CA GLY A 225 -4.14 -31.00 3.21
C GLY A 225 -2.93 -31.60 2.47
N TRP A 226 -1.94 -30.77 2.13
CA TRP A 226 -0.63 -31.18 1.60
C TRP A 226 0.29 -31.83 2.64
#